data_AF-A0A2V7Y3I8-F1
#
_entry.id   AF-A0A2V7Y3I8-F1
#
_cell.length_a   1.000
_cell.length_b   1.000
_cell.length_c   1.000
_cell.angle_alpha   90.00
_cell.angle_beta   90.00
_cell.angle_gamma   90.00
#
_symmetry.space_group_name_H-M   'P 1'
#
loop_
_entity.id
_entity.type
_entity.pdbx_description
1 polymer ?
#
loop_
_entity_poly.entity_id
_entity_poly.type
_entity_poly.pdbx_seq_one_letter_code
_entity_poly.pdbx_strand_id
1 'polypeptide(L)'
;IAMLFRDRALSDLIGFSYSGQDPERAAQDLLDRIRRIGEAWRREGLAGDPVVPIILDGENAWEHFRDGGRTFLRRFYAGLQEDPSLQALSMSEAVAAGEARELPRVFAGSWIHSDFSVWIGHADDRKAWDLLGAARDALSAAETSGAVDPEALERAREAFRAACGSDWCWWYGEDHSSENDFEFDRLFRRHLRAVYDALGRAAPEALAETLISTRRFEVRQSRPAGEVTPVVDGEITTPDEWAAAGLHRVPLTGAMHRGAQGVRAVRFGTGGRRLYVLVEPGRGSMRDLLGEAEVVVSFPGPESLRYRVRRDDGRAVVTREAWTEMGWVAGPSRADGGIGSVLELAIPLRELSPGPDQRVEFRVLVVQNGTELERHPEAGPIELGLEEVARG
;
A
#
# COMPACT_ATOMS: atom_id res chain seq x y z
N ILE A 1 -16.14 18.64 -27.18
CA ILE A 1 -15.44 17.36 -26.93
C ILE A 1 -16.15 16.31 -27.77
N ALA A 2 -15.44 15.53 -28.57
CA ALA A 2 -16.01 14.36 -29.26
C ALA A 2 -15.84 13.11 -28.39
N MET A 3 -16.79 12.18 -28.45
CA MET A 3 -16.79 10.97 -27.62
C MET A 3 -17.12 9.76 -28.48
N LEU A 4 -16.46 8.64 -28.18
CA LEU A 4 -16.73 7.33 -28.76
C LEU A 4 -17.09 6.38 -27.60
N PHE A 5 -18.15 5.61 -27.76
CA PHE A 5 -18.62 4.68 -26.73
C PHE A 5 -18.12 3.27 -27.03
N ARG A 6 -17.50 2.64 -26.04
CA ARG A 6 -17.04 1.25 -26.11
C ARG A 6 -18.20 0.33 -26.49
N ASP A 7 -18.01 -0.51 -27.51
CA ASP A 7 -18.85 -1.69 -27.71
C ASP A 7 -18.48 -2.74 -26.66
N ARG A 8 -19.23 -2.76 -25.56
CA ARG A 8 -18.96 -3.64 -24.43
C ARG A 8 -18.94 -5.11 -24.86
N ALA A 9 -19.90 -5.54 -25.67
CA ALA A 9 -20.05 -6.95 -26.00
C ALA A 9 -18.85 -7.46 -26.83
N LEU A 10 -18.41 -6.70 -27.84
CA LEU A 10 -17.28 -7.10 -28.66
C LEU A 10 -15.96 -7.01 -27.91
N SER A 11 -15.75 -5.96 -27.11
CA SER A 11 -14.57 -5.86 -26.25
C SER A 11 -14.46 -7.02 -25.26
N ASP A 12 -15.57 -7.38 -24.59
CA ASP A 12 -15.58 -8.44 -23.58
C ASP A 12 -15.36 -9.83 -24.19
N LEU A 13 -15.78 -10.05 -25.44
CA LEU A 13 -15.48 -11.29 -26.16
C LEU A 13 -13.97 -11.48 -26.31
N ILE A 14 -13.24 -10.42 -26.68
CA ILE A 14 -11.77 -10.44 -26.80
C ILE A 14 -11.13 -10.64 -25.43
N GLY A 15 -11.56 -9.87 -24.43
CA GLY A 15 -10.97 -9.88 -23.09
C GLY A 15 -11.18 -11.19 -22.33
N PHE A 16 -12.35 -11.82 -22.46
CA PHE A 16 -12.75 -12.86 -21.50
C PHE A 16 -13.26 -14.17 -22.13
N SER A 17 -13.61 -14.20 -23.42
CA SER A 17 -14.28 -15.37 -24.02
C SER A 17 -13.46 -16.07 -25.11
N TYR A 18 -12.76 -15.31 -25.96
CA TYR A 18 -12.07 -15.86 -27.12
C TYR A 18 -10.78 -16.59 -26.79
N SER A 19 -10.17 -16.32 -25.63
CA SER A 19 -8.96 -17.01 -25.14
C SER A 19 -9.18 -18.52 -24.99
N GLY A 20 -10.40 -18.96 -24.66
CA GLY A 20 -10.77 -20.37 -24.55
C GLY A 20 -11.20 -21.04 -25.86
N GLN A 21 -11.14 -20.33 -27.00
CA GLN A 21 -11.61 -20.81 -28.30
C GLN A 21 -10.47 -21.04 -29.28
N ASP A 22 -10.80 -21.63 -30.44
CA ASP A 22 -9.89 -21.64 -31.57
C ASP A 22 -9.67 -20.21 -32.07
N PRO A 23 -8.42 -19.71 -32.16
CA PRO A 23 -8.14 -18.31 -32.45
C PRO A 23 -8.57 -17.88 -33.86
N GLU A 24 -8.59 -18.79 -34.84
CA GLU A 24 -9.04 -18.48 -36.19
C GLU A 24 -10.57 -18.32 -36.22
N ARG A 25 -11.29 -19.22 -35.55
CA ARG A 25 -12.75 -19.12 -35.40
C ARG A 25 -13.17 -17.88 -34.63
N ALA A 26 -12.47 -17.55 -33.55
CA ALA A 26 -12.73 -16.35 -32.76
C ALA A 26 -12.54 -15.07 -33.57
N ALA A 27 -11.48 -14.98 -34.38
CA ALA A 27 -11.25 -13.84 -35.26
C ALA A 27 -12.36 -13.71 -36.32
N GLN A 28 -12.80 -14.84 -36.90
CA GLN A 28 -13.89 -14.85 -37.86
C GLN A 28 -15.22 -14.42 -37.24
N ASP A 29 -15.56 -14.92 -36.04
CA ASP A 29 -16.79 -14.53 -35.34
C ASP A 29 -16.80 -13.03 -35.03
N LEU A 30 -15.66 -12.45 -34.65
CA LEU A 30 -15.55 -11.01 -34.43
C LEU A 30 -15.83 -10.20 -35.71
N LEU A 31 -15.21 -10.57 -36.84
CA LEU A 31 -15.47 -9.93 -38.14
C LEU A 31 -16.95 -10.04 -38.53
N ASP A 32 -17.55 -11.22 -38.37
CA ASP A 32 -18.95 -11.45 -38.71
C ASP A 32 -19.90 -10.62 -37.83
N ARG A 33 -19.57 -10.44 -36.54
CA ARG A 33 -20.33 -9.54 -35.65
C ARG A 33 -20.26 -8.09 -36.11
N ILE A 34 -19.08 -7.59 -36.47
CA ILE A 34 -18.90 -6.22 -36.96
C ILE A 34 -19.70 -6.01 -38.24
N ARG A 35 -19.64 -6.96 -39.19
CA ARG A 35 -20.45 -6.91 -40.43
C ARG A 35 -21.94 -6.82 -40.14
N ARG A 36 -22.44 -7.65 -39.21
CA ARG A 36 -23.86 -7.64 -38.80
C ARG A 36 -24.30 -6.29 -38.24
N ILE A 37 -23.43 -5.59 -37.51
CA ILE A 37 -23.70 -4.22 -37.04
C ILE A 37 -23.86 -3.27 -38.23
N GLY A 38 -22.92 -3.30 -39.19
CA GLY A 38 -23.00 -2.51 -40.43
C GLY A 38 -24.26 -2.79 -41.26
N GLU A 39 -24.63 -4.05 -41.40
CA GLU A 39 -25.85 -4.45 -42.10
C GLU A 39 -27.12 -3.98 -41.39
N ALA A 40 -27.15 -4.06 -40.05
CA ALA A 40 -28.27 -3.56 -39.27
C ALA A 40 -28.42 -2.05 -39.38
N TRP A 41 -27.32 -1.31 -39.28
CA TRP A 41 -27.31 0.15 -39.44
C TRP A 41 -27.88 0.60 -40.77
N ARG A 42 -27.45 -0.04 -41.86
CA ARG A 42 -27.99 0.22 -43.22
C ARG A 42 -29.47 -0.14 -43.34
N ARG A 43 -29.88 -1.28 -42.75
CA ARG A 43 -31.27 -1.74 -42.79
C ARG A 43 -32.22 -0.80 -42.06
N GLU A 44 -31.75 -0.16 -40.98
CA GLU A 44 -32.49 0.85 -40.22
C GLU A 44 -32.52 2.22 -40.91
N GLY A 45 -31.80 2.39 -42.03
CA GLY A 45 -31.77 3.64 -42.79
C GLY A 45 -31.04 4.77 -42.07
N LEU A 46 -30.13 4.44 -41.15
CA LEU A 46 -29.30 5.41 -40.44
C LEU A 46 -28.27 6.03 -41.40
N ALA A 47 -28.03 7.33 -41.26
CA ALA A 47 -27.09 8.06 -42.11
C ALA A 47 -25.63 7.73 -41.74
N GLY A 48 -24.75 7.76 -42.74
CA GLY A 48 -23.32 7.47 -42.59
C GLY A 48 -23.02 6.00 -42.25
N ASP A 49 -21.73 5.72 -42.06
CA ASP A 49 -21.26 4.40 -41.63
C ASP A 49 -21.16 4.31 -40.09
N PRO A 50 -21.53 3.17 -39.48
CA PRO A 50 -21.39 3.00 -38.05
C PRO A 50 -19.91 2.86 -37.66
N VAL A 51 -19.51 3.57 -36.61
CA VAL A 51 -18.23 3.35 -35.94
C VAL A 51 -18.44 2.35 -34.81
N VAL A 52 -17.58 1.33 -34.74
CA VAL A 52 -17.62 0.28 -33.69
C VAL A 52 -16.34 0.35 -32.84
N PRO A 53 -16.32 1.10 -31.72
CA PRO A 53 -15.15 1.23 -30.88
C PRO A 53 -14.92 -0.03 -30.05
N ILE A 54 -13.83 -0.74 -30.33
CA ILE A 54 -13.36 -1.88 -29.53
C ILE A 54 -12.25 -1.37 -28.61
N ILE A 55 -12.59 -1.20 -27.33
CA ILE A 55 -11.71 -0.64 -26.29
C ILE A 55 -11.62 -1.66 -25.16
N LEU A 56 -10.40 -2.06 -24.81
CA LEU A 56 -10.12 -3.03 -23.75
C LEU A 56 -8.70 -2.83 -23.21
N ASP A 57 -8.46 -3.37 -22.02
CA ASP A 57 -7.13 -3.42 -21.43
C ASP A 57 -6.25 -4.43 -22.16
N GLY A 58 -4.98 -4.05 -22.36
CA GLY A 58 -4.04 -4.85 -23.15
C GLY A 58 -3.51 -6.06 -22.38
N GLU A 59 -3.35 -5.93 -21.07
CA GLU A 59 -2.82 -6.97 -20.20
C GLU A 59 -3.81 -8.13 -20.01
N ASN A 60 -5.11 -7.83 -19.90
CA ASN A 60 -6.14 -8.82 -19.55
C ASN A 60 -6.39 -9.85 -20.66
N ALA A 61 -6.20 -9.50 -21.93
CA ALA A 61 -6.57 -10.40 -23.02
C ALA A 61 -5.44 -11.39 -23.35
N TRP A 62 -4.23 -10.89 -23.64
CA TRP A 62 -3.29 -11.64 -24.47
C TRP A 62 -2.60 -12.79 -23.72
N GLU A 63 -2.40 -12.68 -22.41
CA GLU A 63 -1.75 -13.73 -21.61
C GLU A 63 -2.56 -15.03 -21.54
N HIS A 64 -3.87 -14.95 -21.76
CA HIS A 64 -4.77 -16.11 -21.73
C HIS A 64 -4.89 -16.83 -23.07
N PHE A 65 -4.49 -16.20 -24.18
CA PHE A 65 -4.49 -16.86 -25.48
C PHE A 65 -3.28 -17.81 -25.61
N ARG A 66 -3.50 -18.98 -26.22
CA ARG A 66 -2.50 -20.06 -26.39
C ARG A 66 -1.14 -19.62 -26.95
N ASP A 67 -1.10 -18.55 -27.75
CA ASP A 67 0.11 -18.00 -28.39
C ASP A 67 0.28 -16.48 -28.18
N GLY A 68 -0.22 -15.96 -27.05
CA GLY A 68 -0.19 -14.51 -26.77
C GLY A 68 -1.12 -13.71 -27.68
N GLY A 69 -2.14 -14.34 -28.26
CA GLY A 69 -3.12 -13.71 -29.16
C GLY A 69 -2.63 -13.54 -30.60
N ARG A 70 -1.41 -14.00 -30.93
CA ARG A 70 -0.77 -13.75 -32.23
C ARG A 70 -1.58 -14.30 -33.40
N THR A 71 -2.10 -15.52 -33.31
CA THR A 71 -2.91 -16.12 -34.37
C THR A 71 -4.23 -15.37 -34.54
N PHE A 72 -4.91 -15.06 -33.44
CA PHE A 72 -6.16 -14.29 -33.46
C PHE A 72 -5.96 -12.92 -34.13
N LEU A 73 -4.98 -12.14 -33.67
CA LEU A 73 -4.70 -10.80 -34.19
C LEU A 73 -4.34 -10.84 -35.68
N ARG A 74 -3.50 -11.79 -36.11
CA ARG A 74 -3.14 -11.92 -37.54
C ARG A 74 -4.35 -12.23 -38.41
N ARG A 75 -5.23 -13.12 -37.97
CA ARG A 75 -6.44 -13.47 -38.72
C ARG A 75 -7.44 -12.31 -38.74
N PHE A 76 -7.63 -11.65 -37.61
CA PHE A 76 -8.52 -10.49 -37.50
C PHE A 76 -8.06 -9.34 -38.41
N TYR A 77 -6.78 -8.94 -38.33
CA TYR A 77 -6.25 -7.87 -39.16
C TYR A 77 -6.19 -8.22 -40.64
N ALA A 78 -5.89 -9.48 -41.01
CA ALA A 78 -5.96 -9.91 -42.41
C ALA A 78 -7.41 -9.78 -42.94
N GLY A 79 -8.39 -10.24 -42.18
CA GLY A 79 -9.79 -10.10 -42.56
C GLY A 79 -10.26 -8.65 -42.65
N LEU A 80 -9.76 -7.74 -41.80
CA LEU A 80 -10.03 -6.31 -41.93
C LEU A 80 -9.43 -5.70 -43.20
N GLN A 81 -8.26 -6.17 -43.64
CA GLN A 81 -7.61 -5.66 -44.86
C GLN A 81 -8.23 -6.19 -46.15
N GLU A 82 -8.72 -7.42 -46.12
CA GLU A 82 -9.30 -8.10 -47.30
C GLU A 82 -10.77 -7.74 -47.53
N ASP A 83 -11.46 -7.21 -46.51
CA ASP A 83 -12.89 -6.91 -46.58
C ASP A 83 -13.15 -5.43 -46.94
N PRO A 84 -13.66 -5.13 -48.15
CA PRO A 84 -13.93 -3.76 -48.58
C PRO A 84 -15.12 -3.11 -47.85
N SER A 85 -15.90 -3.87 -47.08
CA SER A 85 -17.00 -3.35 -46.27
C SER A 85 -16.58 -2.89 -44.87
N LEU A 86 -15.31 -3.12 -44.51
CA LEU A 86 -14.75 -2.77 -43.21
C LEU A 86 -13.59 -1.79 -43.39
N GLN A 87 -13.42 -0.89 -42.42
CA GLN A 87 -12.30 0.03 -42.40
C GLN A 87 -11.76 0.14 -40.98
N ALA A 88 -10.47 -0.16 -40.80
CA ALA A 88 -9.76 0.08 -39.56
C ALA A 88 -9.35 1.56 -39.50
N LEU A 89 -9.78 2.26 -38.45
CA LEU A 89 -9.52 3.68 -38.23
C LEU A 89 -8.89 3.91 -36.86
N SER A 90 -8.03 4.91 -36.76
CA SER A 90 -7.70 5.53 -35.48
C SER A 90 -8.91 6.29 -34.93
N MET A 91 -8.91 6.56 -33.62
CA MET A 91 -9.99 7.33 -32.98
C MET A 91 -10.13 8.73 -33.60
N SER A 92 -9.01 9.37 -33.97
CA SER A 92 -9.01 10.69 -34.61
C SER A 92 -9.65 10.66 -36.00
N GLU A 93 -9.37 9.63 -36.79
CA GLU A 93 -10.00 9.46 -38.11
C GLU A 93 -11.49 9.16 -37.99
N ALA A 94 -11.88 8.31 -37.04
CA ALA A 94 -13.29 7.99 -36.79
C ALA A 94 -14.10 9.24 -36.37
N VAL A 95 -13.53 10.09 -35.51
CA VAL A 95 -14.16 11.36 -35.11
C VAL A 95 -14.22 12.35 -36.27
N ALA A 96 -13.20 12.41 -37.13
CA ALA A 96 -13.18 13.32 -38.27
C ALA A 96 -14.11 12.89 -39.40
N ALA A 97 -14.31 11.59 -39.59
CA ALA A 97 -15.16 11.03 -40.64
C ALA A 97 -16.64 10.94 -40.26
N GLY A 98 -16.95 10.83 -38.96
CA GLY A 98 -18.31 10.63 -38.47
C GLY A 98 -19.12 11.92 -38.33
N GLU A 99 -20.43 11.82 -38.58
CA GLU A 99 -21.38 12.86 -38.18
C GLU A 99 -21.71 12.70 -36.69
N ALA A 100 -21.12 13.55 -35.85
CA ALA A 100 -21.37 13.51 -34.41
C ALA A 100 -22.82 13.91 -34.09
N ARG A 101 -23.52 13.07 -33.32
CA ARG A 101 -24.82 13.42 -32.73
C ARG A 101 -24.59 14.18 -31.43
N GLU A 102 -25.34 15.27 -31.24
CA GLU A 102 -25.26 16.02 -29.99
C GLU A 102 -25.77 15.18 -28.83
N LEU A 103 -24.93 15.04 -27.80
CA LEU A 103 -25.30 14.44 -26.53
C LEU A 103 -25.22 15.53 -25.45
N PRO A 104 -26.37 16.10 -25.03
CA PRO A 104 -26.37 17.25 -24.12
C PRO A 104 -25.75 16.97 -22.74
N ARG A 105 -25.76 15.71 -22.32
CA ARG A 105 -25.27 15.29 -21.01
C ARG A 105 -24.73 13.87 -21.05
N VAL A 106 -23.62 13.67 -20.36
CA VAL A 106 -23.12 12.34 -19.96
C VAL A 106 -23.30 12.20 -18.46
N PHE A 107 -23.80 11.06 -18.01
CA PHE A 107 -23.91 10.75 -16.59
C PHE A 107 -22.53 10.40 -16.02
N ALA A 108 -22.28 10.77 -14.75
CA ALA A 108 -21.01 10.46 -14.09
C ALA A 108 -20.97 8.99 -13.68
N GLY A 109 -19.99 8.25 -14.18
CA GLY A 109 -19.77 6.86 -13.81
C GLY A 109 -18.53 6.32 -14.50
N SER A 110 -18.23 5.05 -14.23
CA SER A 110 -17.16 4.32 -14.90
C SER A 110 -17.71 3.22 -15.80
N TRP A 111 -16.83 2.58 -16.57
CA TRP A 111 -17.19 1.40 -17.36
C TRP A 111 -17.49 0.15 -16.51
N ILE A 112 -17.25 0.19 -15.19
CA ILE A 112 -17.58 -0.85 -14.22
C ILE A 112 -18.78 -0.37 -13.42
N HIS A 113 -19.84 -1.18 -13.36
CA HIS A 113 -21.11 -0.89 -12.66
C HIS A 113 -21.83 0.42 -13.03
N SER A 114 -21.28 1.25 -13.93
CA SER A 114 -21.78 2.60 -14.22
C SER A 114 -21.72 3.57 -13.04
N ASP A 115 -20.81 3.34 -12.09
CA ASP A 115 -20.57 4.19 -10.93
C ASP A 115 -19.06 4.25 -10.59
N PHE A 116 -18.71 4.74 -9.39
CA PHE A 116 -17.34 4.83 -8.89
C PHE A 116 -17.08 3.92 -7.69
N SER A 117 -17.97 2.97 -7.38
CA SER A 117 -17.90 2.18 -6.14
C SER A 117 -16.59 1.43 -5.99
N VAL A 118 -15.97 1.03 -7.11
CA VAL A 118 -14.68 0.33 -7.14
C VAL A 118 -13.53 1.14 -6.53
N TRP A 119 -13.58 2.49 -6.56
CA TRP A 119 -12.48 3.34 -6.08
C TRP A 119 -12.85 4.21 -4.87
N ILE A 120 -14.11 4.22 -4.42
CA ILE A 120 -14.57 5.04 -3.29
C ILE A 120 -15.63 4.34 -2.41
N GLY A 121 -15.95 3.08 -2.72
CA GLY A 121 -17.06 2.35 -2.12
C GLY A 121 -16.76 1.78 -0.74
N HIS A 122 -15.50 1.42 -0.46
CA HIS A 122 -15.09 0.84 0.81
C HIS A 122 -14.61 1.89 1.82
N ALA A 123 -14.54 1.50 3.08
CA ALA A 123 -14.04 2.37 4.15
C ALA A 123 -12.56 2.75 3.94
N ASP A 124 -11.76 1.77 3.50
CA ASP A 124 -10.35 1.93 3.21
C ASP A 124 -10.13 2.92 2.05
N ASP A 125 -10.95 2.83 0.99
CA ASP A 125 -10.94 3.79 -0.13
C ASP A 125 -11.16 5.22 0.35
N ARG A 126 -12.22 5.43 1.13
CA ARG A 126 -12.57 6.77 1.63
C ARG A 126 -11.46 7.35 2.50
N LYS A 127 -10.83 6.52 3.33
CA LYS A 127 -9.68 6.93 4.15
C LYS A 127 -8.49 7.32 3.26
N ALA A 128 -8.22 6.58 2.19
CA ALA A 128 -7.19 6.93 1.21
C ALA A 128 -7.50 8.27 0.50
N TRP A 129 -8.75 8.50 0.10
CA TRP A 129 -9.20 9.76 -0.48
C TRP A 129 -9.10 10.95 0.47
N ASP A 130 -9.45 10.77 1.75
CA ASP A 130 -9.31 11.81 2.78
C ASP A 130 -7.83 12.23 2.95
N LEU A 131 -6.92 11.26 2.97
CA LEU A 131 -5.48 11.51 3.07
C LEU A 131 -4.91 12.16 1.81
N LEU A 132 -5.35 11.72 0.63
CA LEU A 132 -4.99 12.35 -0.64
C LEU A 132 -5.50 13.81 -0.71
N GLY A 133 -6.72 14.06 -0.24
CA GLY A 133 -7.30 15.39 -0.11
C GLY A 133 -6.50 16.29 0.82
N ALA A 134 -6.12 15.79 2.00
CA ALA A 134 -5.28 16.53 2.94
C ALA A 134 -3.90 16.88 2.35
N ALA A 135 -3.29 15.97 1.58
CA ALA A 135 -2.02 16.22 0.92
C ALA A 135 -2.16 17.27 -0.20
N ARG A 136 -3.24 17.21 -0.99
CA ARG A 136 -3.59 18.23 -1.99
C ARG A 136 -3.70 19.61 -1.35
N ASP A 137 -4.45 19.71 -0.26
CA ASP A 137 -4.70 20.99 0.41
C ASP A 137 -3.40 21.55 1.02
N ALA A 138 -2.54 20.69 1.57
CA ALA A 138 -1.21 21.09 2.04
C ALA A 138 -0.32 21.62 0.91
N LEU A 139 -0.33 20.95 -0.26
CA LEU A 139 0.39 21.37 -1.45
C LEU A 139 -0.13 22.71 -1.97
N SER A 140 -1.44 22.86 -2.17
CA SER A 140 -2.05 24.11 -2.64
C SER A 140 -1.79 25.30 -1.70
N ALA A 141 -1.79 25.06 -0.38
CA ALA A 141 -1.45 26.09 0.59
C ALA A 141 0.03 26.53 0.48
N ALA A 142 0.95 25.59 0.23
CA ALA A 142 2.36 25.91 0.00
C ALA A 142 2.59 26.67 -1.31
N GLU A 143 1.87 26.30 -2.39
CA GLU A 143 1.90 27.03 -3.66
C GLU A 143 1.43 28.47 -3.50
N THR A 144 0.38 28.68 -2.71
CA THR A 144 -0.20 30.02 -2.47
C THR A 144 0.71 30.88 -1.60
N SER A 145 1.39 30.30 -0.61
CA SER A 145 2.23 31.08 0.31
C SER A 145 3.54 31.54 -0.32
N GLY A 146 4.07 30.82 -1.32
CA GLY A 146 5.36 31.10 -1.94
C GLY A 146 6.56 30.95 -1.00
N ALA A 147 6.37 30.36 0.19
CA ALA A 147 7.39 30.24 1.22
C ALA A 147 8.29 28.99 1.08
N VAL A 148 7.92 28.07 0.19
CA VAL A 148 8.67 26.83 -0.06
C VAL A 148 9.57 27.01 -1.27
N ASP A 149 10.79 26.49 -1.17
CA ASP A 149 11.75 26.48 -2.28
C ASP A 149 11.14 25.86 -3.56
N PRO A 150 11.32 26.45 -4.75
CA PRO A 150 10.73 25.95 -5.99
C PRO A 150 11.08 24.50 -6.34
N GLU A 151 12.30 24.03 -6.04
CA GLU A 151 12.67 22.63 -6.30
C GLU A 151 11.98 21.69 -5.31
N ALA A 152 11.89 22.08 -4.05
CA ALA A 152 11.13 21.34 -3.04
C ALA A 152 9.64 21.26 -3.40
N LEU A 153 9.07 22.34 -3.92
CA LEU A 153 7.69 22.38 -4.38
C LEU A 153 7.46 21.44 -5.58
N GLU A 154 8.38 21.38 -6.54
CA GLU A 154 8.25 20.46 -7.67
C GLU A 154 8.37 18.98 -7.24
N ARG A 155 9.26 18.67 -6.29
CA ARG A 155 9.31 17.32 -5.68
C ARG A 155 7.98 16.95 -5.01
N ALA A 156 7.37 17.89 -4.30
CA ALA A 156 6.06 17.68 -3.69
C ALA A 156 4.98 17.42 -4.75
N ARG A 157 4.99 18.15 -5.87
CA ARG A 157 4.07 17.92 -7.00
C ARG A 157 4.28 16.56 -7.66
N GLU A 158 5.52 16.15 -7.89
CA GLU A 158 5.82 14.84 -8.47
C GLU A 158 5.33 13.71 -7.58
N ALA A 159 5.61 13.79 -6.27
CA ALA A 159 5.10 12.84 -5.28
C ALA A 159 3.56 12.80 -5.25
N PHE A 160 2.91 13.96 -5.31
CA PHE A 160 1.46 14.05 -5.35
C PHE A 160 0.87 13.46 -6.63
N ARG A 161 1.46 13.72 -7.80
CA ARG A 161 1.05 13.12 -9.08
C ARG A 161 1.15 11.59 -9.04
N ALA A 162 2.21 11.05 -8.44
CA ALA A 162 2.34 9.60 -8.24
C ALA A 162 1.25 9.05 -7.30
N ALA A 163 0.91 9.78 -6.23
CA ALA A 163 -0.18 9.40 -5.32
C ALA A 163 -1.58 9.47 -5.94
N CYS A 164 -1.78 10.22 -7.03
CA CYS A 164 -3.06 10.33 -7.74
C CYS A 164 -3.39 9.14 -8.68
N GLY A 165 -2.52 8.12 -8.77
CA GLY A 165 -2.82 6.91 -9.54
C GLY A 165 -4.06 6.20 -9.00
N SER A 166 -5.04 5.90 -9.85
CA SER A 166 -6.28 5.22 -9.41
C SER A 166 -6.04 3.78 -8.95
N ASP A 167 -4.94 3.15 -9.41
CA ASP A 167 -4.52 1.81 -9.02
C ASP A 167 -4.40 1.64 -7.50
N TRP A 168 -4.04 2.68 -6.76
CA TRP A 168 -3.95 2.59 -5.30
C TRP A 168 -5.29 2.21 -4.67
N CYS A 169 -6.38 2.84 -5.13
CA CYS A 169 -7.73 2.57 -4.61
C CYS A 169 -8.38 1.33 -5.24
N TRP A 170 -7.78 0.75 -6.29
CA TRP A 170 -8.26 -0.51 -6.85
C TRP A 170 -8.05 -1.68 -5.87
N TRP A 171 -6.98 -1.64 -5.08
CA TRP A 171 -6.56 -2.74 -4.20
C TRP A 171 -7.15 -2.69 -2.78
N TYR A 172 -7.87 -1.63 -2.42
CA TYR A 172 -8.49 -1.49 -1.11
C TYR A 172 -9.87 -2.18 -1.06
N GLY A 173 -10.36 -2.43 0.15
CA GLY A 173 -11.65 -3.09 0.36
C GLY A 173 -11.62 -4.60 0.16
N GLU A 174 -12.77 -5.17 -0.17
CA GLU A 174 -12.96 -6.64 -0.28
C GLU A 174 -13.05 -7.13 -1.74
N ASP A 175 -13.19 -6.22 -2.70
CA ASP A 175 -13.52 -6.57 -4.09
C ASP A 175 -12.34 -7.15 -4.87
N HIS A 176 -11.13 -6.61 -4.68
CA HIS A 176 -9.93 -7.02 -5.41
C HIS A 176 -8.75 -7.15 -4.47
N SER A 177 -7.93 -8.19 -4.66
CA SER A 177 -6.74 -8.46 -3.85
C SER A 177 -5.61 -9.01 -4.73
N SER A 178 -4.39 -8.78 -4.28
CA SER A 178 -3.15 -9.27 -4.86
C SER A 178 -2.23 -9.80 -3.75
N GLU A 179 -1.17 -10.51 -4.12
CA GLU A 179 -0.13 -10.90 -3.16
C GLU A 179 0.66 -9.70 -2.59
N ASN A 180 0.48 -8.50 -3.16
CA ASN A 180 1.27 -7.30 -2.86
C ASN A 180 0.43 -6.16 -2.27
N ASP A 181 -0.78 -6.42 -1.77
CA ASP A 181 -1.71 -5.37 -1.33
C ASP A 181 -1.08 -4.41 -0.30
N PHE A 182 -0.38 -4.95 0.69
CA PHE A 182 0.31 -4.16 1.72
C PHE A 182 1.49 -3.35 1.16
N GLU A 183 2.16 -3.85 0.11
CA GLU A 183 3.21 -3.10 -0.57
C GLU A 183 2.62 -1.96 -1.40
N PHE A 184 1.49 -2.17 -2.09
CA PHE A 184 0.79 -1.09 -2.79
C PHE A 184 0.31 0.00 -1.82
N ASP A 185 -0.30 -0.38 -0.69
CA ASP A 185 -0.65 0.54 0.40
C ASP A 185 0.58 1.32 0.91
N ARG A 186 1.70 0.63 1.15
CA ARG A 186 2.94 1.25 1.60
C ARG A 186 3.49 2.25 0.59
N LEU A 187 3.49 1.91 -0.70
CA LEU A 187 3.94 2.79 -1.78
C LEU A 187 3.07 4.04 -1.86
N PHE A 188 1.75 3.88 -1.84
CA PHE A 188 0.79 4.98 -1.80
C PHE A 188 1.06 5.93 -0.63
N ARG A 189 1.13 5.39 0.59
CA ARG A 189 1.40 6.19 1.80
C ARG A 189 2.77 6.86 1.76
N ARG A 190 3.79 6.22 1.18
CA ARG A 190 5.12 6.81 0.99
C ARG A 190 5.08 8.00 0.04
N HIS A 191 4.32 7.94 -1.05
CA HIS A 191 4.13 9.09 -1.94
C HIS A 191 3.46 10.26 -1.21
N LEU A 192 2.41 9.99 -0.43
CA LEU A 192 1.78 11.04 0.38
C LEU A 192 2.74 11.64 1.42
N ARG A 193 3.51 10.81 2.14
CA ARG A 193 4.53 11.31 3.10
C ARG A 193 5.59 12.16 2.39
N ALA A 194 6.04 11.75 1.21
CA ALA A 194 7.02 12.52 0.43
C ALA A 194 6.53 13.93 0.05
N VAL A 195 5.21 14.13 -0.11
CA VAL A 195 4.63 15.48 -0.25
C VAL A 195 4.93 16.30 0.98
N TYR A 196 4.59 15.82 2.17
CA TYR A 196 4.81 16.55 3.43
C TYR A 196 6.29 16.80 3.73
N ASP A 197 7.14 15.79 3.51
CA ASP A 197 8.59 15.90 3.72
C ASP A 197 9.19 16.98 2.81
N ALA A 198 8.80 17.01 1.52
CA ALA A 198 9.25 18.03 0.59
C ALA A 198 8.75 19.44 0.95
N LEU A 199 7.57 19.55 1.57
CA LEU A 199 7.02 20.81 2.07
C LEU A 199 7.58 21.21 3.45
N GLY A 200 8.43 20.39 4.08
CA GLY A 200 8.94 20.63 5.43
C GLY A 200 7.85 20.59 6.51
N ARG A 201 6.79 19.79 6.31
CA ARG A 201 5.64 19.66 7.21
C ARG A 201 5.58 18.26 7.82
N ALA A 202 5.00 18.15 9.00
CA ALA A 202 4.70 16.84 9.59
C ALA A 202 3.59 16.15 8.78
N ALA A 203 3.87 14.93 8.33
CA ALA A 203 2.88 14.09 7.67
C ALA A 203 1.82 13.59 8.67
N PRO A 204 0.53 13.45 8.28
CA PRO A 204 -0.49 12.84 9.12
C PRO A 204 -0.07 11.47 9.66
N GLU A 205 -0.33 11.22 10.94
CA GLU A 205 0.02 9.94 11.58
C GLU A 205 -0.66 8.74 10.92
N ALA A 206 -1.86 8.92 10.39
CA ALA A 206 -2.58 7.87 9.67
C ALA A 206 -1.80 7.29 8.48
N LEU A 207 -0.76 7.99 7.96
CA LEU A 207 0.15 7.47 6.93
C LEU A 207 1.21 6.50 7.48
N ALA A 208 1.39 6.41 8.79
CA ALA A 208 2.32 5.49 9.44
C ALA A 208 1.77 4.07 9.55
N GLU A 209 0.45 3.90 9.42
CA GLU A 209 -0.24 2.62 9.52
C GLU A 209 -0.87 2.24 8.19
N THR A 210 -1.07 0.95 7.97
CA THR A 210 -1.74 0.48 6.75
C THR A 210 -3.17 0.99 6.69
N LEU A 211 -3.64 1.33 5.49
CA LEU A 211 -5.04 1.68 5.26
C LEU A 211 -5.92 0.44 5.10
N ILE A 212 -5.33 -0.72 4.81
CA ILE A 212 -6.05 -1.98 4.60
C ILE A 212 -6.58 -2.49 5.95
N SER A 213 -7.92 -2.54 6.08
CA SER A 213 -8.61 -3.09 7.25
C SER A 213 -9.23 -4.46 7.00
N THR A 214 -9.42 -4.82 5.74
CA THR A 214 -10.12 -6.05 5.30
C THR A 214 -9.23 -7.29 5.30
N ARG A 215 -7.90 -7.10 5.35
CA ARG A 215 -6.91 -8.18 5.34
C ARG A 215 -6.07 -8.10 6.60
N ARG A 216 -5.82 -9.27 7.20
CA ARG A 216 -4.87 -9.39 8.30
C ARG A 216 -3.64 -10.10 7.77
N PHE A 217 -2.49 -9.46 7.83
CA PHE A 217 -1.24 -10.21 7.82
C PHE A 217 -1.20 -10.95 9.16
N GLU A 218 -1.20 -12.28 9.11
CA GLU A 218 -0.91 -13.04 10.32
C GLU A 218 0.55 -12.79 10.68
N VAL A 219 0.76 -11.88 11.66
CA VAL A 219 2.04 -11.76 12.32
C VAL A 219 2.31 -13.09 12.99
N ARG A 220 3.25 -13.87 12.43
CA ARG A 220 3.72 -15.10 13.05
C ARG A 220 4.49 -14.72 14.32
N GLN A 221 3.77 -14.68 15.42
CA GLN A 221 4.30 -14.49 16.76
C GLN A 221 3.83 -15.62 17.69
N SER A 222 4.69 -16.05 18.60
CA SER A 222 4.25 -16.79 19.78
C SER A 222 3.79 -15.79 20.85
N ARG A 223 2.75 -16.15 21.61
CA ARG A 223 2.37 -15.39 22.80
C ARG A 223 3.34 -15.67 23.95
N PRO A 224 3.53 -14.72 24.88
CA PRO A 224 4.23 -15.02 26.13
C PRO A 224 3.54 -16.16 26.87
N ALA A 225 4.35 -17.02 27.49
CA ALA A 225 3.89 -18.15 28.29
C ALA A 225 3.81 -17.83 29.79
N GLY A 226 4.25 -16.63 30.20
CA GLY A 226 4.27 -16.18 31.59
C GLY A 226 4.99 -14.83 31.75
N GLU A 227 5.31 -14.48 32.99
CA GLU A 227 6.10 -13.27 33.28
C GLU A 227 7.55 -13.40 32.80
N VAL A 228 8.13 -12.28 32.36
CA VAL A 228 9.55 -12.16 32.03
C VAL A 228 10.22 -11.19 33.02
N THR A 229 11.41 -11.55 33.50
CA THR A 229 12.17 -10.76 34.47
C THR A 229 13.64 -10.63 34.06
N PRO A 230 13.94 -10.02 32.90
CA PRO A 230 15.31 -9.88 32.42
C PRO A 230 16.09 -8.85 33.23
N VAL A 231 17.42 -9.02 33.25
CA VAL A 231 18.35 -7.97 33.65
C VAL A 231 18.61 -7.12 32.40
N VAL A 232 18.20 -5.85 32.43
CA VAL A 232 18.33 -4.95 31.27
C VAL A 232 19.78 -4.48 31.16
N ASP A 233 20.64 -5.31 30.57
CA ASP A 233 22.08 -5.06 30.40
C ASP A 233 22.54 -5.11 28.94
N GLY A 234 21.67 -5.53 28.02
CA GLY A 234 21.93 -5.62 26.59
C GLY A 234 22.53 -6.95 26.15
N GLU A 235 22.54 -7.95 27.04
CA GLU A 235 22.99 -9.31 26.76
C GLU A 235 21.88 -10.31 27.14
N ILE A 236 21.82 -11.43 26.42
CA ILE A 236 21.01 -12.56 26.90
C ILE A 236 21.83 -13.29 27.97
N THR A 237 21.76 -12.81 29.21
CA THR A 237 22.65 -13.22 30.30
C THR A 237 22.34 -14.64 30.77
N THR A 238 21.05 -15.00 30.83
CA THR A 238 20.61 -16.38 31.06
C THR A 238 19.49 -16.78 30.10
N PRO A 239 19.47 -18.02 29.58
CA PRO A 239 18.40 -18.46 28.68
C PRO A 239 16.99 -18.37 29.28
N ASP A 240 16.88 -18.44 30.61
CA ASP A 240 15.61 -18.46 31.33
C ASP A 240 14.94 -17.09 31.38
N GLU A 241 15.70 -16.00 31.29
CA GLU A 241 15.19 -14.64 31.50
C GLU A 241 14.15 -14.22 30.44
N TRP A 242 14.25 -14.80 29.24
CA TRP A 242 13.36 -14.60 28.09
C TRP A 242 12.62 -15.88 27.69
N ALA A 243 12.67 -16.94 28.49
CA ALA A 243 12.07 -18.24 28.14
C ALA A 243 10.53 -18.18 28.05
N ALA A 244 9.90 -17.35 28.90
CA ALA A 244 8.46 -17.12 28.88
C ALA A 244 8.01 -16.05 27.88
N ALA A 245 8.94 -15.44 27.13
CA ALA A 245 8.62 -14.35 26.22
C ALA A 245 7.85 -14.81 24.97
N GLY A 246 6.97 -13.94 24.49
CA GLY A 246 6.48 -13.99 23.12
C GLY A 246 7.62 -13.71 22.15
N LEU A 247 7.51 -14.22 20.93
CA LEU A 247 8.56 -14.14 19.92
C LEU A 247 7.96 -13.88 18.55
N HIS A 248 8.34 -12.76 17.95
CA HIS A 248 8.19 -12.50 16.52
C HIS A 248 9.53 -12.76 15.82
N ARG A 249 9.55 -13.65 14.82
CA ARG A 249 10.72 -13.87 13.96
C ARG A 249 10.51 -13.19 12.62
N VAL A 250 11.50 -12.42 12.18
CA VAL A 250 11.48 -11.79 10.86
C VAL A 250 11.64 -12.89 9.79
N PRO A 251 10.71 -13.02 8.83
CA PRO A 251 10.81 -14.02 7.77
C PRO A 251 12.03 -13.79 6.87
N LEU A 252 12.69 -14.88 6.45
CA LEU A 252 13.83 -14.86 5.53
C LEU A 252 13.43 -14.80 4.04
N THR A 253 12.14 -14.73 3.73
CA THR A 253 11.60 -14.91 2.38
C THR A 253 11.18 -13.58 1.75
N GLY A 254 11.83 -13.23 0.64
CA GLY A 254 11.48 -12.13 -0.27
C GLY A 254 12.64 -11.85 -1.23
N ALA A 255 12.36 -11.71 -2.53
CA ALA A 255 13.39 -11.56 -3.57
C ALA A 255 14.26 -10.29 -3.41
N MET A 256 13.80 -9.30 -2.64
CA MET A 256 14.53 -8.07 -2.32
C MET A 256 15.37 -8.12 -1.03
N HIS A 257 15.34 -9.22 -0.24
CA HIS A 257 15.75 -9.17 1.18
C HIS A 257 16.97 -10.00 1.59
N ARG A 258 17.91 -10.32 0.68
CA ARG A 258 19.10 -11.11 1.06
C ARG A 258 20.31 -10.32 1.59
N GLY A 259 20.23 -8.99 1.69
CA GLY A 259 21.40 -8.14 1.98
C GLY A 259 21.46 -7.44 3.33
N ALA A 260 20.33 -6.98 3.89
CA ALA A 260 20.33 -5.85 4.83
C ALA A 260 19.19 -5.87 5.87
N GLN A 261 18.99 -6.98 6.59
CA GLN A 261 18.11 -6.97 7.77
C GLN A 261 18.92 -6.61 9.03
N GLY A 262 18.59 -5.49 9.64
CA GLY A 262 19.12 -5.00 10.89
C GLY A 262 18.51 -5.70 12.10
N VAL A 263 17.26 -6.19 12.00
CA VAL A 263 16.59 -6.97 13.04
C VAL A 263 16.25 -8.39 12.57
N ARG A 264 16.53 -9.39 13.41
CA ARG A 264 16.23 -10.83 13.19
C ARG A 264 14.98 -11.27 13.93
N ALA A 265 14.80 -10.79 15.15
CA ALA A 265 13.71 -11.22 16.01
C ALA A 265 13.38 -10.15 17.04
N VAL A 266 12.12 -10.15 17.49
CA VAL A 266 11.64 -9.34 18.59
C VAL A 266 11.04 -10.27 19.64
N ARG A 267 11.54 -10.22 20.86
CA ARG A 267 10.94 -10.88 22.03
C ARG A 267 10.24 -9.88 22.90
N PHE A 268 9.15 -10.31 23.52
CA PHE A 268 8.36 -9.41 24.34
C PHE A 268 7.61 -10.14 25.45
N GLY A 269 7.35 -9.46 26.55
CA GLY A 269 6.60 -10.00 27.67
C GLY A 269 6.38 -8.96 28.75
N THR A 270 5.54 -9.26 29.72
CA THR A 270 5.35 -8.38 30.89
C THR A 270 5.92 -9.01 32.15
N GLY A 271 6.34 -8.18 33.10
CA GLY A 271 6.75 -8.60 34.44
C GLY A 271 6.94 -7.38 35.32
N GLY A 272 6.64 -7.47 36.61
CA GLY A 272 6.90 -6.39 37.56
C GLY A 272 6.35 -5.00 37.16
N ARG A 273 5.15 -4.95 36.55
CA ARG A 273 4.49 -3.74 36.00
C ARG A 273 5.23 -3.05 34.85
N ARG A 274 6.10 -3.78 34.14
CA ARG A 274 6.83 -3.33 32.97
C ARG A 274 6.51 -4.22 31.77
N LEU A 275 6.52 -3.63 30.58
CA LEU A 275 6.64 -4.32 29.31
C LEU A 275 8.13 -4.41 29.00
N TYR A 276 8.62 -5.61 28.72
CA TYR A 276 9.96 -5.86 28.26
C TYR A 276 9.94 -6.15 26.77
N VAL A 277 10.86 -5.53 26.03
CA VAL A 277 11.06 -5.76 24.59
C VAL A 277 12.54 -6.00 24.36
N LEU A 278 12.88 -7.12 23.72
CA LEU A 278 14.23 -7.42 23.27
C LEU A 278 14.26 -7.48 21.75
N VAL A 279 15.25 -6.81 21.16
CA VAL A 279 15.49 -6.77 19.72
C VAL A 279 16.81 -7.48 19.42
N GLU A 280 16.72 -8.57 18.67
CA GLU A 280 17.89 -9.35 18.22
C GLU A 280 18.36 -8.81 16.87
N PRO A 281 19.63 -8.42 16.69
CA PRO A 281 20.11 -7.93 15.41
C PRO A 281 20.20 -9.04 14.36
N GLY A 282 20.07 -8.67 13.09
CA GLY A 282 20.25 -9.55 11.94
C GLY A 282 21.68 -10.00 11.72
N ARG A 283 22.64 -9.10 11.96
CA ARG A 283 24.09 -9.33 11.84
C ARG A 283 24.83 -8.52 12.89
N GLY A 284 26.00 -9.00 13.30
CA GLY A 284 26.85 -8.32 14.28
C GLY A 284 26.16 -8.16 15.64
N SER A 285 26.51 -7.09 16.34
CA SER A 285 25.89 -6.73 17.62
C SER A 285 24.91 -5.57 17.47
N MET A 286 24.03 -5.43 18.45
CA MET A 286 23.14 -4.27 18.52
C MET A 286 23.89 -2.94 18.66
N ARG A 287 25.09 -2.97 19.28
CA ARG A 287 25.99 -1.81 19.35
C ARG A 287 26.42 -1.31 17.97
N ASP A 288 26.58 -2.22 17.01
CA ASP A 288 26.98 -1.89 15.65
C ASP A 288 25.81 -1.23 14.92
N LEU A 289 24.62 -1.84 14.99
CA LEU A 289 23.39 -1.29 14.38
C LEU A 289 23.08 0.12 14.93
N LEU A 290 23.12 0.30 16.25
CA LEU A 290 22.86 1.60 16.88
C LEU A 290 24.02 2.61 16.73
N GLY A 291 25.13 2.22 16.10
CA GLY A 291 26.17 3.13 15.65
C GLY A 291 25.81 3.87 14.36
N GLU A 292 24.90 3.31 13.56
CA GLU A 292 24.51 3.84 12.25
C GLU A 292 23.03 4.23 12.18
N ALA A 293 22.20 3.71 13.09
CA ALA A 293 20.75 3.90 13.10
C ALA A 293 20.20 4.04 14.54
N GLU A 294 18.92 4.32 14.64
CA GLU A 294 18.14 4.34 15.87
C GLU A 294 17.10 3.22 15.83
N VAL A 295 16.79 2.62 16.98
CA VAL A 295 15.65 1.71 17.11
C VAL A 295 14.49 2.44 17.76
N VAL A 296 13.30 2.27 17.21
CA VAL A 296 12.08 2.90 17.72
C VAL A 296 11.03 1.83 18.02
N VAL A 297 10.56 1.76 19.25
CA VAL A 297 9.38 0.94 19.60
C VAL A 297 8.15 1.84 19.57
N SER A 298 7.28 1.64 18.58
CA SER A 298 6.11 2.49 18.32
C SER A 298 4.83 1.80 18.75
N PHE A 299 3.96 2.54 19.45
CA PHE A 299 2.69 2.11 20.01
C PHE A 299 1.58 2.98 19.41
N PRO A 300 0.89 2.52 18.36
CA PRO A 300 -0.28 3.23 17.84
C PRO A 300 -1.44 3.15 18.85
N GLY A 301 -2.30 4.16 18.86
CA GLY A 301 -3.48 4.18 19.72
C GLY A 301 -4.16 5.54 19.77
N PRO A 302 -5.10 5.76 20.72
CA PRO A 302 -5.74 7.06 20.93
C PRO A 302 -4.72 8.18 21.22
N GLU A 303 -3.65 7.83 21.93
CA GLU A 303 -2.44 8.64 22.04
C GLU A 303 -1.30 7.78 21.50
N SER A 304 -0.79 8.14 20.33
CA SER A 304 0.31 7.41 19.73
C SER A 304 1.63 7.78 20.40
N LEU A 305 2.35 6.75 20.82
CA LEU A 305 3.56 6.87 21.63
C LEU A 305 4.69 6.10 20.99
N ARG A 306 5.93 6.55 21.18
CA ARG A 306 7.09 5.76 20.80
C ARG A 306 8.26 5.95 21.75
N TYR A 307 9.11 4.94 21.81
CA TYR A 307 10.35 4.95 22.59
C TYR A 307 11.51 4.82 21.60
N ARG A 308 12.21 5.93 21.41
CA ARG A 308 13.38 6.01 20.54
C ARG A 308 14.62 5.69 21.35
N VAL A 309 15.41 4.75 20.85
CA VAL A 309 16.66 4.32 21.44
C VAL A 309 17.81 4.71 20.52
N ARG A 310 18.73 5.47 21.08
CA ARG A 310 20.01 5.81 20.45
C ARG A 310 21.15 5.36 21.35
N ARG A 311 22.32 5.10 20.75
CA ARG A 311 23.55 4.87 21.50
C ARG A 311 24.23 6.20 21.79
N ASP A 312 24.57 6.44 23.05
CA ASP A 312 25.33 7.61 23.48
C ASP A 312 26.42 7.15 24.46
N ASP A 313 27.69 7.44 24.15
CA ASP A 313 28.86 7.00 24.92
C ASP A 313 28.82 5.52 25.36
N GLY A 314 28.37 4.65 24.44
CA GLY A 314 28.28 3.20 24.69
C GLY A 314 27.10 2.74 25.56
N ARG A 315 26.22 3.66 25.99
CA ARG A 315 24.99 3.39 26.75
C ARG A 315 23.74 3.62 25.91
N ALA A 316 22.63 3.03 26.34
CA ALA A 316 21.32 3.31 25.76
C ALA A 316 20.77 4.61 26.30
N VAL A 317 20.32 5.48 25.40
CA VAL A 317 19.46 6.62 25.75
C VAL A 317 18.09 6.36 25.17
N VAL A 318 17.10 6.25 26.05
CA VAL A 318 15.70 5.99 25.71
C VAL A 318 14.90 7.28 25.85
N THR A 319 14.31 7.75 24.75
CA THR A 319 13.45 8.94 24.72
C THR A 319 12.02 8.52 24.43
N ARG A 320 11.08 8.86 25.32
CA ARG A 320 9.64 8.72 25.05
C ARG A 320 9.17 9.94 24.25
N GLU A 321 8.41 9.70 23.19
CA GLU A 321 7.82 10.74 22.35
C GLU A 321 6.33 10.44 22.17
N ALA A 322 5.50 11.50 22.17
CA ALA A 322 4.08 11.43 21.89
C ALA A 322 3.76 12.20 20.60
N TRP A 323 2.82 11.70 19.80
CA TRP A 323 2.36 12.40 18.61
C TRP A 323 1.47 13.59 18.98
N THR A 324 1.72 14.73 18.35
CA THR A 324 0.95 15.97 18.51
C THR A 324 0.74 16.62 17.14
N GLU A 325 -0.02 17.72 17.08
CA GLU A 325 -0.17 18.51 15.85
C GLU A 325 1.16 19.07 15.31
N MET A 326 2.15 19.24 16.18
CA MET A 326 3.52 19.67 15.82
C MET A 326 4.44 18.49 15.45
N GLY A 327 3.90 17.27 15.38
CA GLY A 327 4.64 16.04 15.20
C GLY A 327 5.04 15.38 16.51
N TRP A 328 6.11 14.59 16.49
CA TRP A 328 6.61 13.85 17.65
C TRP A 328 7.28 14.79 18.65
N VAL A 329 6.78 14.81 19.90
CA VAL A 329 7.32 15.65 20.98
C VAL A 329 7.84 14.77 22.11
N ALA A 330 9.08 15.03 22.55
CA ALA A 330 9.69 14.30 23.64
C ALA A 330 9.02 14.61 25.00
N GLY A 331 8.92 13.58 25.84
CA GLY A 331 8.33 13.66 27.17
C GLY A 331 9.13 12.88 28.21
N PRO A 332 8.79 13.04 29.51
CA PRO A 332 9.43 12.28 30.57
C PRO A 332 9.16 10.79 30.43
N SER A 333 10.15 9.97 30.79
CA SER A 333 10.10 8.51 30.72
C SER A 333 10.86 7.91 31.88
N ARG A 334 10.40 6.76 32.40
CA ARG A 334 11.21 5.87 33.24
C ARG A 334 11.49 4.54 32.56
N ALA A 335 11.41 4.52 31.23
CA ALA A 335 11.88 3.40 30.44
C ALA A 335 13.40 3.29 30.53
N ASP A 336 13.87 2.08 30.81
CA ASP A 336 15.28 1.74 30.88
C ASP A 336 15.69 0.95 29.63
N GLY A 337 16.95 1.06 29.21
CA GLY A 337 17.46 0.33 28.05
C GLY A 337 18.89 -0.19 28.27
N GLY A 338 19.15 -1.38 27.74
CA GLY A 338 20.47 -2.04 27.73
C GLY A 338 20.89 -2.29 26.28
N ILE A 339 22.15 -2.03 25.94
CA ILE A 339 22.69 -2.27 24.59
C ILE A 339 23.99 -3.06 24.70
N GLY A 340 24.01 -4.23 24.08
CA GLY A 340 25.16 -5.12 23.98
C GLY A 340 25.10 -5.92 22.67
N SER A 341 25.11 -7.24 22.76
CA SER A 341 24.77 -8.12 21.64
C SER A 341 23.32 -7.93 21.18
N VAL A 342 22.42 -7.56 22.08
CA VAL A 342 20.99 -7.26 21.84
C VAL A 342 20.62 -5.86 22.35
N LEU A 343 19.43 -5.38 21.99
CA LEU A 343 18.79 -4.25 22.67
C LEU A 343 17.72 -4.81 23.59
N GLU A 344 17.76 -4.42 24.85
CA GLU A 344 16.70 -4.69 25.82
C GLU A 344 16.06 -3.38 26.26
N LEU A 345 14.74 -3.36 26.37
CA LEU A 345 13.97 -2.23 26.85
C LEU A 345 13.01 -2.68 27.94
N ALA A 346 12.89 -1.88 28.98
CA ALA A 346 11.91 -2.07 30.04
C ALA A 346 11.06 -0.81 30.16
N ILE A 347 9.83 -0.89 29.65
CA ILE A 347 8.89 0.22 29.55
C ILE A 347 7.84 0.10 30.66
N PRO A 348 7.66 1.11 31.53
CA PRO A 348 6.62 1.06 32.55
C PRO A 348 5.23 0.97 31.91
N LEU A 349 4.41 -0.01 32.31
CA LEU A 349 3.07 -0.20 31.73
C LEU A 349 2.16 1.02 31.91
N ARG A 350 2.37 1.80 32.97
CA ARG A 350 1.64 3.06 33.23
C ARG A 350 1.95 4.19 32.24
N GLU A 351 3.06 4.09 31.51
CA GLU A 351 3.45 5.06 30.47
C GLU A 351 2.88 4.68 29.10
N LEU A 352 2.35 3.47 28.99
CA LEU A 352 1.53 3.01 27.88
C LEU A 352 0.08 3.37 28.21
N SER A 353 -0.67 3.81 27.21
CA SER A 353 -2.10 4.13 27.31
C SER A 353 -2.91 3.00 26.64
N PRO A 354 -2.92 1.77 27.20
CA PRO A 354 -3.65 0.67 26.58
C PRO A 354 -5.14 1.01 26.50
N GLY A 355 -5.76 0.65 25.38
CA GLY A 355 -7.19 0.86 25.17
C GLY A 355 -8.05 0.07 26.17
N PRO A 356 -9.39 0.21 26.08
CA PRO A 356 -10.34 -0.46 26.98
C PRO A 356 -10.13 -1.97 27.12
N ASP A 357 -9.66 -2.63 26.07
CA ASP A 357 -9.43 -4.08 26.00
C ASP A 357 -8.13 -4.54 26.68
N GLN A 358 -7.40 -3.63 27.35
CA GLN A 358 -6.10 -3.92 28.00
C GLN A 358 -5.12 -4.61 27.04
N ARG A 359 -5.17 -4.27 25.76
CA ARG A 359 -4.24 -4.76 24.73
C ARG A 359 -3.25 -3.67 24.37
N VAL A 360 -2.02 -4.10 24.14
CA VAL A 360 -0.95 -3.26 23.62
C VAL A 360 -0.58 -3.79 22.26
N GLU A 361 -0.58 -2.88 21.29
CA GLU A 361 -0.09 -3.11 19.95
C GLU A 361 1.19 -2.32 19.78
N PHE A 362 2.24 -2.94 19.22
CA PHE A 362 3.48 -2.22 18.96
C PHE A 362 4.26 -2.78 17.77
N ARG A 363 5.23 -1.98 17.32
CA ARG A 363 6.19 -2.31 16.26
C ARG A 363 7.59 -1.86 16.62
N VAL A 364 8.59 -2.49 16.02
CA VAL A 364 9.99 -2.11 16.10
C VAL A 364 10.43 -1.56 14.75
N LEU A 365 10.92 -0.33 14.72
CA LEU A 365 11.44 0.34 13.53
C LEU A 365 12.95 0.51 13.64
N VAL A 366 13.65 0.43 12.51
CA VAL A 366 15.04 0.88 12.37
C VAL A 366 15.01 2.17 11.55
N VAL A 367 15.53 3.26 12.13
CA VAL A 367 15.46 4.60 11.55
C VAL A 367 16.87 5.16 11.41
N GLN A 368 17.24 5.63 10.21
CA GLN A 368 18.52 6.30 9.96
C GLN A 368 18.26 7.68 9.38
N ASN A 369 18.83 8.72 10.00
CA ASN A 369 18.67 10.12 9.58
C ASN A 369 17.20 10.52 9.37
N GLY A 370 16.31 10.07 10.26
CA GLY A 370 14.86 10.31 10.17
C GLY A 370 14.10 9.45 9.15
N THR A 371 14.79 8.65 8.34
CA THR A 371 14.19 7.73 7.36
C THR A 371 13.99 6.35 7.98
N GLU A 372 12.78 5.81 7.87
CA GLU A 372 12.47 4.43 8.26
C GLU A 372 13.11 3.45 7.26
N LEU A 373 14.10 2.68 7.71
CA LEU A 373 14.76 1.64 6.92
C LEU A 373 14.02 0.30 7.02
N GLU A 374 13.59 -0.04 8.24
CA GLU A 374 12.92 -1.31 8.53
C GLU A 374 11.76 -1.12 9.50
N ARG A 375 10.78 -2.03 9.39
CA ARG A 375 9.60 -2.10 10.24
C ARG A 375 9.27 -3.56 10.52
N HIS A 376 9.13 -3.89 11.80
CA HIS A 376 8.90 -5.24 12.27
C HIS A 376 7.73 -5.27 13.27
N PRO A 377 6.64 -6.00 12.98
CA PRO A 377 6.35 -6.71 11.73
C PRO A 377 6.10 -5.73 10.56
N GLU A 378 6.38 -6.16 9.32
CA GLU A 378 6.18 -5.33 8.13
C GLU A 378 4.71 -4.95 7.91
N ALA A 379 3.81 -5.91 8.19
CA ALA A 379 2.36 -5.72 8.15
C ALA A 379 1.72 -6.21 9.46
N GLY A 380 0.76 -5.45 9.98
CA GLY A 380 0.15 -5.66 11.29
C GLY A 380 1.07 -5.28 12.48
N PRO A 381 0.53 -5.16 13.71
CA PRO A 381 1.32 -4.96 14.92
C PRO A 381 1.67 -6.28 15.63
N ILE A 382 2.67 -6.26 16.50
CA ILE A 382 2.79 -7.24 17.57
C ILE A 382 1.68 -6.93 18.59
N GLU A 383 0.81 -7.90 18.83
CA GLU A 383 -0.28 -7.79 19.81
C GLU A 383 0.09 -8.50 21.12
N LEU A 384 -0.20 -7.85 22.25
CA LEU A 384 -0.03 -8.40 23.59
C LEU A 384 -1.22 -8.04 24.49
N GLY A 385 -1.89 -9.05 25.05
CA GLY A 385 -2.90 -8.85 26.09
C GLY A 385 -2.26 -8.64 27.46
N LEU A 386 -2.58 -7.54 28.14
CA LEU A 386 -2.06 -7.23 29.49
C LEU A 386 -2.76 -8.04 30.59
N GLU A 387 -3.93 -8.64 30.31
CA GLU A 387 -4.66 -9.51 31.25
C GLU A 387 -4.17 -10.97 31.24
N GLU A 388 -3.49 -11.42 30.18
CA GLU A 388 -3.06 -12.83 30.00
C GLU A 388 -1.98 -13.26 31.01
N VAL A 389 -1.46 -12.34 31.84
CA VAL A 389 -0.35 -12.57 32.78
C VAL A 389 -0.77 -12.48 34.26
N ALA A 390 -2.00 -12.03 34.56
CA ALA A 390 -2.49 -11.91 35.95
C ALA A 390 -3.03 -13.22 36.57
N ARG A 391 -2.98 -14.35 35.85
CA ARG A 391 -3.50 -15.67 36.30
C ARG A 391 -2.46 -16.81 36.24
N GLY A 392 -1.16 -16.49 36.30
CA GLY A 392 -0.08 -17.47 36.46
C GLY A 392 0.36 -17.58 37.91
#